data_AF-A0A949KZ50-F1
#
_entry.id   AF-A0A949KZ50-F1
#
_cell.length_a   1.000
_cell.length_b   1.000
_cell.length_c   1.000
_cell.angle_alpha   90.00
_cell.angle_beta   90.00
_cell.angle_gamma   90.00
#
_symmetry.space_group_name_H-M   'P 1'
#
loop_
_entity.id
_entity.type
_entity.pdbx_description
1 polymer ?
#
loop_
_entity_poly.entity_id
_entity_poly.type
_entity_poly.pdbx_seq_one_letter_code
_entity_poly.pdbx_strand_id
1 'polypeptide(L)'
;MGYYINLFEITLKDFYEKLKRTKLLPSQQILKENIDDIFQIIEENDIHNVGELQQRLKTKAKVALFSERTNIDMNYLTVLRREINSLHPEPREIEGFPYVNQITKKKLLSLGVKTTLELFEHIKNGEARSTLKTKLNCSEEEVFYLAQLVDVSRLRYVNQTFATLLVVCGYNSIDRIKKANYEDLYETITNYNKIHALYKGKIGLKDMEFFIESIPNNIEYI
;
A
#
# COMPACT_ATOMS: atom_id res chain seq x y z
N MET A 1 -13.73 -5.80 -6.42
CA MET A 1 -12.92 -5.04 -5.46
C MET A 1 -12.44 -5.83 -4.26
N GLY A 2 -11.13 -6.09 -4.23
CA GLY A 2 -10.43 -6.60 -3.06
C GLY A 2 -9.66 -5.52 -2.32
N TYR A 3 -9.33 -5.76 -1.04
CA TYR A 3 -8.47 -4.86 -0.27
C TYR A 3 -7.07 -4.71 -0.92
N TYR A 4 -6.54 -5.81 -1.45
CA TYR A 4 -5.25 -5.83 -2.14
C TYR A 4 -5.41 -5.88 -3.64
N ILE A 5 -4.39 -5.40 -4.36
CA ILE A 5 -4.24 -5.69 -5.79
C ILE A 5 -4.05 -7.20 -6.01
N ASN A 6 -4.55 -7.71 -7.12
CA ASN A 6 -4.32 -9.10 -7.51
C ASN A 6 -2.92 -9.23 -8.14
N LEU A 7 -2.00 -9.91 -7.46
CA LEU A 7 -0.63 -10.10 -7.98
C LEU A 7 -0.55 -11.06 -9.16
N PHE A 8 -1.56 -11.93 -9.34
CA PHE A 8 -1.62 -12.85 -10.48
C PHE A 8 -1.97 -12.15 -11.79
N GLU A 9 -2.57 -10.95 -11.71
CA GLU A 9 -2.87 -10.12 -12.88
C GLU A 9 -1.68 -9.28 -13.34
N ILE A 10 -0.59 -9.23 -12.56
CA ILE A 10 0.61 -8.49 -12.90
C ILE A 10 1.59 -9.47 -13.56
N THR A 11 1.75 -9.37 -14.87
CA THR A 11 2.71 -10.22 -15.59
C THR A 11 4.14 -9.95 -15.10
N LEU A 12 4.99 -10.98 -15.18
CA LEU A 12 6.40 -10.84 -14.81
C LEU A 12 7.07 -9.74 -15.64
N LYS A 13 6.72 -9.66 -16.93
CA LYS A 13 7.19 -8.63 -17.86
C LYS A 13 6.78 -7.22 -17.44
N ASP A 14 5.51 -6.98 -17.09
CA ASP A 14 5.06 -5.65 -16.65
C ASP A 14 5.75 -5.22 -15.36
N PHE A 15 5.96 -6.16 -14.44
CA PHE A 15 6.68 -5.91 -13.20
C PHE A 15 8.15 -5.61 -13.45
N TYR A 16 8.81 -6.36 -14.33
CA TYR A 16 10.18 -6.11 -14.79
C TYR A 16 10.33 -4.71 -15.40
N GLU A 17 9.48 -4.34 -16.36
CA GLU A 17 9.53 -3.03 -17.02
C GLU A 17 9.30 -1.89 -16.02
N LYS A 18 8.33 -2.07 -15.11
CA LYS A 18 8.11 -1.13 -14.00
C LYS A 18 9.37 -1.03 -13.15
N LEU A 19 9.95 -2.15 -12.74
CA LEU A 19 11.12 -2.16 -11.88
C LEU A 19 12.32 -1.50 -12.57
N LYS A 20 12.49 -1.67 -13.89
CA LYS A 20 13.57 -1.07 -14.70
C LYS A 20 13.45 0.44 -14.88
N ARG A 21 12.24 0.99 -15.02
CA ARG A 21 12.02 2.46 -15.09
C ARG A 21 11.94 3.15 -13.73
N THR A 22 11.50 2.44 -12.68
CA THR A 22 11.24 3.05 -11.36
C THR A 22 12.56 3.48 -10.72
N LYS A 23 12.59 4.68 -10.15
CA LYS A 23 13.68 5.12 -9.29
C LYS A 23 13.56 4.44 -7.93
N LEU A 24 14.49 3.55 -7.61
CA LEU A 24 14.45 2.76 -6.38
C LEU A 24 15.08 3.48 -5.19
N LEU A 25 14.65 3.10 -3.98
CA LEU A 25 15.33 3.54 -2.76
C LEU A 25 16.77 3.00 -2.72
N PRO A 26 17.71 3.66 -2.01
CA PRO A 26 19.10 3.19 -1.91
C PRO A 26 19.22 1.71 -1.52
N SER A 27 18.39 1.24 -0.58
CA SER A 27 18.36 -0.15 -0.12
C SER A 27 17.81 -1.16 -1.13
N GLN A 28 17.29 -0.68 -2.26
CA GLN A 28 16.66 -1.47 -3.32
C GLN A 28 17.45 -1.44 -4.63
N GLN A 29 18.54 -0.67 -4.70
CA GLN A 29 19.32 -0.47 -5.93
C GLN A 29 19.90 -1.77 -6.50
N ILE A 30 20.18 -2.76 -5.64
CA ILE A 30 20.62 -4.10 -6.07
C ILE A 30 19.65 -4.75 -7.09
N LEU A 31 18.36 -4.37 -7.08
CA LEU A 31 17.37 -4.87 -8.04
C LEU A 31 17.58 -4.39 -9.47
N LYS A 32 18.49 -3.44 -9.69
CA LYS A 32 18.89 -2.97 -11.03
C LYS A 32 20.08 -3.75 -11.57
N GLU A 33 20.83 -4.43 -10.72
CA GLU A 33 22.03 -5.16 -11.10
C GLU A 33 21.63 -6.42 -11.86
N ASN A 34 22.08 -6.54 -13.12
CA ASN A 34 21.80 -7.69 -14.00
C ASN A 34 20.29 -8.06 -14.08
N ILE A 35 19.42 -7.06 -14.00
CA ILE A 35 17.97 -7.26 -13.96
C ILE A 35 17.45 -8.07 -15.16
N ASP A 36 18.05 -7.88 -16.34
CA ASP A 36 17.67 -8.57 -17.57
C ASP A 36 17.92 -10.08 -17.45
N ASP A 37 19.15 -10.48 -17.10
CA ASP A 37 19.54 -11.88 -16.92
C ASP A 37 18.74 -12.54 -15.79
N ILE A 38 18.54 -11.83 -14.68
CA ILE A 38 17.83 -12.39 -13.52
C ILE A 38 16.36 -12.66 -13.86
N PHE A 39 15.69 -11.74 -14.55
CA PHE A 39 14.28 -11.95 -14.92
C PHE A 39 14.12 -13.02 -16.00
N GLN A 40 15.10 -13.18 -16.89
CA GLN A 40 15.14 -14.34 -17.80
C GLN A 40 15.23 -15.67 -17.02
N ILE A 41 16.16 -15.77 -16.06
CA ILE A 41 16.30 -16.99 -15.22
C ILE A 41 15.01 -17.27 -14.43
N ILE A 42 14.33 -16.23 -13.92
CA ILE A 42 13.05 -16.38 -13.22
C ILE A 42 11.99 -16.97 -14.16
N GLU A 43 11.88 -16.45 -15.39
CA GLU A 43 10.93 -16.91 -16.39
C GLU A 43 11.21 -18.37 -16.83
N GLU A 44 12.48 -18.74 -17.02
CA GLU A 44 12.93 -20.11 -17.30
C GLU A 44 12.59 -21.11 -16.17
N ASN A 45 12.19 -20.62 -14.99
CA ASN A 45 11.74 -21.43 -13.86
C ASN A 45 10.21 -21.47 -13.71
N ASP A 46 9.48 -21.28 -14.82
CA ASP A 46 8.02 -21.34 -14.97
C ASP A 46 7.29 -20.33 -14.06
N ILE A 47 7.80 -19.11 -13.99
CA ILE A 47 7.19 -18.01 -13.25
C ILE A 47 6.82 -16.92 -14.26
N HIS A 48 5.53 -16.63 -14.40
CA HIS A 48 5.00 -15.73 -15.42
C HIS A 48 4.27 -14.52 -14.84
N ASN A 49 4.00 -14.49 -13.53
CA ASN A 49 3.38 -13.35 -12.85
C ASN A 49 3.94 -13.11 -11.45
N VAL A 50 3.65 -11.93 -10.91
CA VAL A 50 4.13 -11.50 -9.59
C VAL A 50 3.57 -12.37 -8.46
N GLY A 51 2.37 -12.93 -8.61
CA GLY A 51 1.76 -13.86 -7.65
C GLY A 51 2.57 -15.15 -7.49
N GLU A 52 2.95 -15.79 -8.59
CA GLU A 52 3.82 -16.97 -8.60
C GLU A 52 5.20 -16.66 -8.01
N LEU A 53 5.79 -15.52 -8.40
CA LEU A 53 7.07 -15.08 -7.86
C LEU A 53 7.00 -14.86 -6.34
N GLN A 54 5.94 -14.21 -5.85
CA GLN A 54 5.69 -14.03 -4.42
C GLN A 54 5.61 -15.39 -3.70
N GLN A 55 4.88 -16.36 -4.27
CA GLN A 55 4.76 -17.69 -3.68
C GLN A 55 6.09 -18.45 -3.64
N ARG A 56 6.91 -18.30 -4.68
CA ARG A 56 8.25 -18.87 -4.78
C ARG A 56 9.20 -18.24 -3.76
N LEU A 57 9.06 -16.95 -3.46
CA LEU A 57 9.92 -16.22 -2.50
C LEU A 57 9.28 -16.05 -1.11
N LYS A 58 8.16 -16.71 -0.81
CA LYS A 58 7.30 -16.41 0.35
C LYS A 58 8.03 -16.38 1.70
N THR A 59 8.99 -17.27 1.93
CA THR A 59 9.71 -17.40 3.21
C THR A 59 11.22 -17.35 3.00
N LYS A 60 11.98 -17.09 4.07
CA LYS A 60 13.46 -17.11 4.01
C LYS A 60 14.00 -18.46 3.50
N ALA A 61 13.38 -19.57 3.92
CA ALA A 61 13.74 -20.90 3.45
C ALA A 61 13.49 -21.05 1.94
N LYS A 62 12.34 -20.58 1.43
CA LYS A 62 12.09 -20.64 -0.01
C LYS A 62 13.03 -19.74 -0.83
N VAL A 63 13.40 -18.58 -0.29
CA VAL A 63 14.41 -17.70 -0.91
C VAL A 63 15.75 -18.43 -1.03
N ALA A 64 16.22 -19.08 0.03
CA ALA A 64 17.47 -19.85 0.01
C ALA A 64 17.43 -20.98 -1.03
N LEU A 65 16.35 -21.78 -1.03
CA LEU A 65 16.16 -22.86 -2.01
C LEU A 65 16.12 -22.35 -3.45
N PHE A 66 15.48 -21.21 -3.70
CA PHE A 66 15.42 -20.63 -5.03
C PHE A 66 16.78 -20.07 -5.46
N SER A 67 17.52 -19.43 -4.54
CA SER A 67 18.89 -18.96 -4.76
C SER A 67 19.82 -20.11 -5.17
N GLU A 68 19.81 -21.22 -4.42
CA GLU A 68 20.62 -22.41 -4.73
C GLU A 68 20.27 -23.01 -6.10
N ARG A 69 18.99 -23.12 -6.43
CA ARG A 69 18.53 -23.69 -7.70
C ARG A 69 18.89 -22.83 -8.91
N THR A 70 18.82 -21.50 -8.77
CA THR A 70 18.95 -20.55 -9.89
C THR A 70 20.31 -19.88 -9.95
N ASN A 71 21.15 -20.06 -8.93
CA ASN A 71 22.39 -19.33 -8.70
C ASN A 71 22.22 -17.79 -8.65
N ILE A 72 21.00 -17.30 -8.43
CA ILE A 72 20.74 -15.87 -8.18
C ILE A 72 21.14 -15.55 -6.74
N ASP A 73 21.81 -14.41 -6.55
CA ASP A 73 22.24 -13.95 -5.23
C ASP A 73 21.09 -13.88 -4.21
N MET A 74 21.35 -14.40 -3.00
CA MET A 74 20.36 -14.47 -1.94
C MET A 74 19.93 -13.09 -1.43
N ASN A 75 20.83 -12.10 -1.43
CA ASN A 75 20.49 -10.74 -1.03
C ASN A 75 19.58 -10.08 -2.08
N TYR A 76 19.87 -10.27 -3.37
CA TYR A 76 19.00 -9.82 -4.47
C TYR A 76 17.58 -10.38 -4.28
N LEU A 77 17.43 -11.69 -4.14
CA LEU A 77 16.12 -12.34 -3.96
C LEU A 77 15.41 -11.89 -2.67
N THR A 78 16.17 -11.61 -1.61
CA THR A 78 15.61 -11.07 -0.35
C THR A 78 15.06 -9.65 -0.54
N VAL A 79 15.75 -8.80 -1.28
CA VAL A 79 15.28 -7.45 -1.60
C VAL A 79 14.09 -7.51 -2.56
N LEU A 80 14.12 -8.39 -3.56
CA LEU A 80 13.04 -8.60 -4.53
C LEU A 80 11.76 -9.04 -3.81
N ARG A 81 11.89 -9.99 -2.87
CA ARG A 81 10.79 -10.42 -2.01
C ARG A 81 10.18 -9.26 -1.23
N ARG A 82 11.01 -8.36 -0.67
CA ARG A 82 10.50 -7.19 0.07
C ARG A 82 9.75 -6.23 -0.85
N GLU A 83 10.27 -6.00 -2.05
CA GLU A 83 9.62 -5.15 -3.05
C GLU A 83 8.25 -5.72 -3.44
N ILE A 84 8.17 -7.01 -3.76
CA ILE A 84 6.91 -7.69 -4.09
C ILE A 84 5.92 -7.64 -2.92
N ASN A 85 6.37 -8.00 -1.71
CA ASN A 85 5.50 -8.01 -0.54
C ASN A 85 4.96 -6.62 -0.19
N SER A 86 5.72 -5.57 -0.48
CA SER A 86 5.24 -4.22 -0.24
C SER A 86 4.06 -3.83 -1.13
N LEU A 87 3.81 -4.52 -2.25
CA LEU A 87 2.59 -4.34 -3.04
C LEU A 87 1.31 -4.73 -2.29
N HIS A 88 1.44 -5.48 -1.19
CA HIS A 88 0.38 -5.80 -0.22
C HIS A 88 0.71 -5.17 1.15
N PRO A 89 0.47 -3.87 1.35
CA PRO A 89 0.79 -3.21 2.62
C PRO A 89 0.04 -3.82 3.81
N GLU A 90 0.72 -3.93 4.95
CA GLU A 90 0.08 -4.47 6.15
C GLU A 90 -1.19 -3.69 6.54
N PRO A 91 -2.29 -4.38 6.91
CA PRO A 91 -3.48 -3.74 7.44
C PRO A 91 -3.13 -2.86 8.65
N ARG A 92 -3.78 -1.71 8.75
CA ARG A 92 -3.53 -0.76 9.83
C ARG A 92 -4.54 -0.96 10.94
N GLU A 93 -4.07 -0.97 12.18
CA GLU A 93 -4.95 -1.01 13.34
C GLU A 93 -5.78 0.27 13.43
N ILE A 94 -7.08 0.11 13.62
CA ILE A 94 -8.06 1.20 13.73
C ILE A 94 -7.77 2.08 14.95
N GLU A 95 -7.23 1.50 16.02
CA GLU A 95 -6.87 2.23 17.24
C GLU A 95 -5.82 3.33 16.98
N GLY A 96 -4.91 3.09 16.03
CA GLY A 96 -3.80 4.01 15.71
C GLY A 96 -4.19 5.27 14.94
N PHE A 97 -5.43 5.42 14.46
CA PHE A 97 -5.84 6.59 13.68
C PHE A 97 -6.14 7.80 14.59
N PRO A 98 -5.40 8.93 14.48
CA PRO A 98 -5.51 10.03 15.44
C PRO A 98 -6.89 10.71 15.51
N TYR A 99 -7.57 10.87 14.38
CA TYR A 99 -8.83 11.64 14.29
C TYR A 99 -10.09 10.79 14.20
N VAL A 100 -9.99 9.47 14.38
CA VAL A 100 -11.18 8.62 14.53
C VAL A 100 -11.67 8.72 15.97
N ASN A 101 -12.98 8.97 16.15
CA ASN A 101 -13.59 9.11 17.46
C ASN A 101 -13.38 7.84 18.32
N GLN A 102 -13.02 8.01 19.59
CA GLN A 102 -12.77 6.90 20.52
C GLN A 102 -14.00 6.01 20.75
N ILE A 103 -15.20 6.58 20.75
CA ILE A 103 -16.46 5.82 20.84
C ILE A 103 -16.59 4.92 19.60
N THR A 104 -16.30 5.45 18.42
CA THR A 104 -16.35 4.70 17.15
C THR A 104 -15.31 3.60 17.09
N LYS A 105 -14.08 3.86 17.54
CA LYS A 105 -13.04 2.82 17.71
C LYS A 105 -13.52 1.67 18.60
N LYS A 106 -14.10 1.99 19.76
CA LYS A 106 -14.65 0.97 20.69
C LYS A 106 -15.80 0.17 20.06
N LYS A 107 -16.70 0.83 19.33
CA LYS A 107 -17.80 0.17 18.64
C LYS A 107 -17.29 -0.76 17.54
N LEU A 108 -16.33 -0.31 16.72
CA LEU A 108 -15.68 -1.15 15.70
C LEU A 108 -15.00 -2.38 16.34
N LEU A 109 -14.26 -2.18 17.43
CA LEU A 109 -13.64 -3.27 18.17
C LEU A 109 -14.68 -4.28 18.69
N SER A 110 -15.83 -3.80 19.19
CA SER A 110 -16.94 -4.66 19.66
C SER A 110 -17.60 -5.47 18.52
N LEU A 111 -17.49 -4.99 17.29
CA LEU A 111 -17.91 -5.71 16.08
C LEU A 111 -16.83 -6.68 15.55
N GLY A 112 -15.70 -6.80 16.24
CA GLY A 112 -14.56 -7.61 15.78
C GLY A 112 -13.70 -6.91 14.71
N VAL A 113 -13.92 -5.63 14.45
CA VAL A 113 -13.18 -4.85 13.45
C VAL A 113 -12.01 -4.13 14.12
N LYS A 114 -10.80 -4.66 13.94
CA LYS A 114 -9.55 -4.15 14.54
C LYS A 114 -8.64 -3.49 13.52
N THR A 115 -8.73 -3.90 12.26
CA THR A 115 -7.83 -3.48 11.18
C THR A 115 -8.59 -2.87 10.00
N THR A 116 -7.89 -2.12 9.15
CA THR A 116 -8.42 -1.60 7.90
C THR A 116 -8.88 -2.70 6.94
N LEU A 117 -8.25 -3.87 6.98
CA LEU A 117 -8.66 -5.03 6.17
C LEU A 117 -10.03 -5.57 6.62
N GLU A 118 -10.24 -5.71 7.92
CA GLU A 118 -11.55 -6.14 8.46
C GLU A 118 -12.61 -5.06 8.22
N LEU A 119 -12.25 -3.77 8.38
CA LEU A 119 -13.16 -2.66 8.15
C LEU A 119 -13.60 -2.58 6.68
N PHE A 120 -12.71 -2.92 5.74
CA PHE A 120 -12.94 -2.83 4.30
C PHE A 120 -14.25 -3.48 3.85
N GLU A 121 -14.54 -4.68 4.35
CA GLU A 121 -15.76 -5.42 4.01
C GLU A 121 -17.04 -4.67 4.40
N HIS A 122 -16.96 -3.78 5.39
CA HIS A 122 -18.06 -2.95 5.87
C HIS A 122 -18.17 -1.60 5.18
N ILE A 123 -17.23 -1.22 4.31
CA ILE A 123 -17.18 0.12 3.68
C ILE A 123 -16.94 0.08 2.17
N LYS A 124 -16.76 -1.10 1.58
CA LYS A 124 -16.44 -1.30 0.15
C LYS A 124 -17.52 -0.85 -0.84
N ASN A 125 -18.76 -0.62 -0.40
CA ASN A 125 -19.86 -0.12 -1.23
C ASN A 125 -20.93 0.61 -0.39
N GLY A 126 -21.89 1.26 -1.05
CA GLY A 126 -22.92 2.07 -0.38
C GLY A 126 -23.85 1.30 0.57
N GLU A 127 -24.18 0.05 0.25
CA GLU A 127 -25.00 -0.81 1.11
C GLU A 127 -24.25 -1.20 2.39
N ALA A 128 -22.99 -1.60 2.25
CA ALA A 128 -22.12 -1.93 3.38
C ALA A 128 -21.94 -0.71 4.31
N ARG A 129 -21.70 0.47 3.75
CA ARG A 129 -21.60 1.74 4.50
C ARG A 129 -22.89 2.07 5.25
N SER A 130 -24.04 1.91 4.61
CA SER A 130 -25.34 2.14 5.25
C SER A 130 -25.59 1.17 6.40
N THR A 131 -25.21 -0.10 6.22
CA THR A 131 -25.28 -1.12 7.27
C THR A 131 -24.36 -0.79 8.45
N LEU A 132 -23.13 -0.37 8.16
CA LEU A 132 -22.16 0.01 9.18
C LEU A 132 -22.64 1.24 9.97
N LYS A 133 -23.18 2.25 9.28
CA LYS A 133 -23.77 3.45 9.90
C LYS A 133 -24.79 3.08 10.97
N THR A 134 -25.73 2.20 10.62
CA THR A 134 -26.78 1.72 11.54
C THR A 134 -26.18 0.95 12.72
N LYS A 135 -25.22 0.04 12.47
CA LYS A 135 -24.56 -0.74 13.54
C LYS A 135 -23.77 0.13 14.50
N LEU A 136 -23.09 1.14 13.99
CA LEU A 136 -22.29 2.07 14.79
C LEU A 136 -23.14 3.18 15.40
N ASN A 137 -24.37 3.41 14.93
CA ASN A 137 -25.18 4.57 15.29
C ASN A 137 -24.34 5.86 15.25
N CYS A 138 -23.75 6.15 14.08
CA CYS A 138 -22.90 7.30 13.81
C CYS A 138 -23.39 8.08 12.59
N SER A 139 -22.76 9.22 12.31
CA SER A 139 -23.13 10.05 11.17
C SER A 139 -22.63 9.47 9.84
N GLU A 140 -23.19 9.95 8.74
CA GLU A 140 -22.76 9.56 7.40
C GLU A 140 -21.34 10.06 7.09
N GLU A 141 -21.00 11.26 7.56
CA GLU A 141 -19.65 11.83 7.45
C GLU A 141 -18.61 10.96 8.15
N GLU A 142 -18.96 10.38 9.31
CA GLU A 142 -18.04 9.52 10.05
C GLU A 142 -17.77 8.20 9.31
N VAL A 143 -18.80 7.56 8.75
CA VAL A 143 -18.62 6.36 7.92
C VAL A 143 -17.85 6.69 6.64
N PHE A 144 -18.12 7.84 6.04
CA PHE A 144 -17.40 8.28 4.85
C PHE A 144 -15.93 8.55 5.14
N TYR A 145 -15.62 9.20 6.26
CA TYR A 145 -14.25 9.42 6.70
C TYR A 145 -13.50 8.09 6.97
N LEU A 146 -14.16 7.11 7.61
CA LEU A 146 -13.61 5.76 7.77
C LEU A 146 -13.31 5.10 6.42
N ALA A 147 -14.20 5.25 5.43
CA ALA A 147 -13.97 4.72 4.09
C ALA A 147 -12.76 5.37 3.43
N GLN A 148 -12.62 6.70 3.51
CA GLN A 148 -11.46 7.42 2.97
C GLN A 148 -10.14 6.96 3.62
N LEU A 149 -10.12 6.80 4.94
CA LEU A 149 -8.95 6.30 5.65
C LEU A 149 -8.57 4.89 5.19
N VAL A 150 -9.55 3.99 5.01
CA VAL A 150 -9.29 2.64 4.52
C VAL A 150 -8.77 2.67 3.09
N ASP A 151 -9.35 3.51 2.22
CA ASP A 151 -8.93 3.59 0.81
C ASP A 151 -7.46 3.96 0.70
N VAL A 152 -7.04 5.06 1.34
CA VAL A 152 -5.65 5.52 1.26
C VAL A 152 -4.67 4.63 2.03
N SER A 153 -5.12 3.92 3.08
CA SER A 153 -4.28 3.01 3.87
C SER A 153 -3.85 1.76 3.12
N ARG A 154 -4.48 1.46 1.98
CA ARG A 154 -4.11 0.35 1.08
C ARG A 154 -2.88 0.66 0.23
N LEU A 155 -2.41 1.91 0.24
CA LEU A 155 -1.23 2.33 -0.51
C LEU A 155 0.07 2.00 0.22
N ARG A 156 1.13 1.77 -0.56
CA ARG A 156 2.50 1.63 -0.06
C ARG A 156 2.91 2.88 0.70
N TYR A 157 3.73 2.69 1.73
CA TYR A 157 4.30 3.78 2.55
C TYR A 157 3.29 4.57 3.38
N VAL A 158 2.00 4.20 3.36
CA VAL A 158 0.97 4.85 4.17
C VAL A 158 0.79 4.12 5.50
N ASN A 159 1.05 4.83 6.59
CA ASN A 159 0.68 4.43 7.95
C ASN A 159 -0.56 5.22 8.43
N GLN A 160 -1.09 4.92 9.61
CA GLN A 160 -2.32 5.54 10.14
C GLN A 160 -2.25 7.08 10.18
N THR A 161 -1.10 7.61 10.59
CA THR A 161 -0.86 9.05 10.71
C THR A 161 -0.81 9.71 9.35
N PHE A 162 -0.10 9.10 8.39
CA PHE A 162 0.01 9.64 7.03
C PHE A 162 -1.31 9.51 6.27
N ALA A 163 -2.06 8.42 6.46
CA ALA A 163 -3.42 8.28 5.95
C ALA A 163 -4.34 9.41 6.45
N THR A 164 -4.31 9.67 7.76
CA THR A 164 -5.07 10.77 8.37
C THR A 164 -4.68 12.11 7.76
N LEU A 165 -3.38 12.35 7.57
CA LEU A 165 -2.84 13.56 6.97
C LEU A 165 -3.29 13.75 5.50
N LEU A 166 -3.25 12.69 4.70
CA LEU A 166 -3.74 12.69 3.32
C LEU A 166 -5.22 13.07 3.25
N VAL A 167 -6.06 12.42 4.06
CA VAL A 167 -7.51 12.63 4.05
C VAL A 167 -7.87 14.06 4.47
N VAL A 168 -7.29 14.57 5.57
CA VAL A 168 -7.59 15.92 6.05
C VAL A 168 -7.07 17.02 5.12
N CYS A 169 -6.06 16.71 4.30
CA CYS A 169 -5.55 17.60 3.25
C CYS A 169 -6.34 17.49 1.93
N GLY A 170 -7.42 16.69 1.87
CA GLY A 170 -8.28 16.54 0.69
C GLY A 170 -7.85 15.46 -0.31
N TYR A 171 -6.73 14.79 -0.07
CA TYR A 171 -6.23 13.65 -0.83
C TYR A 171 -6.81 12.34 -0.28
N ASN A 172 -8.14 12.27 -0.30
CA ASN A 172 -8.94 11.33 0.47
C ASN A 172 -9.38 10.07 -0.30
N SER A 173 -8.83 9.83 -1.48
CA SER A 173 -9.01 8.61 -2.24
C SER A 173 -7.78 8.29 -3.06
N ILE A 174 -7.61 7.02 -3.43
CA ILE A 174 -6.52 6.61 -4.30
C ILE A 174 -6.60 7.33 -5.65
N ASP A 175 -7.79 7.49 -6.22
CA ASP A 175 -7.98 8.20 -7.49
C ASP A 175 -7.48 9.65 -7.45
N ARG A 176 -7.79 10.38 -6.36
CA ARG A 176 -7.32 11.74 -6.17
C ARG A 176 -5.81 11.82 -6.01
N ILE A 177 -5.21 10.91 -5.24
CA ILE A 177 -3.75 10.87 -5.06
C ILE A 177 -3.04 10.57 -6.39
N LYS A 178 -3.54 9.62 -7.18
CA LYS A 178 -2.95 9.26 -8.48
C LYS A 178 -2.94 10.42 -9.49
N LYS A 179 -3.91 11.32 -9.41
CA LYS A 179 -4.06 12.49 -10.29
C LYS A 179 -3.42 13.75 -9.72
N ALA A 180 -2.86 13.69 -8.51
CA ALA A 180 -2.30 14.85 -7.86
C ALA A 180 -0.97 15.27 -8.51
N ASN A 181 -0.72 16.58 -8.55
CA ASN A 181 0.63 17.09 -8.68
C ASN A 181 1.39 16.84 -7.35
N TYR A 182 2.58 16.25 -7.42
CA TYR A 182 3.34 15.88 -6.22
C TYR A 182 3.89 17.10 -5.45
N GLU A 183 4.13 18.22 -6.13
CA GLU A 183 4.57 19.48 -5.53
C GLU A 183 3.42 20.09 -4.71
N ASP A 184 2.21 20.17 -5.28
CA ASP A 184 1.02 20.64 -4.58
C ASP A 184 0.69 19.76 -3.36
N LEU A 185 0.77 18.44 -3.53
CA LEU A 185 0.59 17.47 -2.44
C LEU A 185 1.59 17.71 -1.31
N TYR A 186 2.86 17.86 -1.68
CA TYR A 186 3.94 18.11 -0.74
C TYR A 186 3.73 19.40 0.05
N GLU A 187 3.44 20.51 -0.64
CA GLU A 187 3.21 21.81 -0.01
C GLU A 187 2.01 21.78 0.92
N THR A 188 0.88 21.23 0.47
CA THR A 188 -0.36 21.13 1.25
C THR A 188 -0.13 20.34 2.55
N ILE A 189 0.47 19.16 2.44
CA ILE A 189 0.76 18.29 3.58
C ILE A 189 1.75 18.95 4.53
N THR A 190 2.81 19.57 3.99
CA THR A 190 3.85 20.22 4.81
C THR A 190 3.28 21.40 5.58
N ASN A 191 2.45 22.23 4.94
CA ASN A 191 1.83 23.39 5.57
C ASN A 191 0.83 22.97 6.65
N TYR A 192 -0.01 21.96 6.39
CA TYR A 192 -0.90 21.41 7.40
C TYR A 192 -0.11 20.83 8.59
N ASN A 193 0.93 20.05 8.32
CA ASN A 193 1.69 19.37 9.36
C ASN A 193 2.54 20.34 10.22
N LYS A 194 2.96 21.49 9.70
CA LYS A 194 3.60 22.56 10.49
C LYS A 194 2.69 23.10 11.60
N ILE A 195 1.38 23.15 11.35
CA ILE A 195 0.38 23.69 12.28
C ILE A 195 -0.07 22.59 13.25
N HIS A 196 -0.34 21.39 12.74
CA HIS A 196 -1.00 20.34 13.50
C HIS A 196 -0.05 19.29 14.10
N ALA A 197 1.22 19.26 13.69
CA ALA A 197 2.25 18.33 14.15
C ALA A 197 1.81 16.85 14.17
N LEU A 198 0.97 16.47 13.20
CA LEU A 198 0.34 15.15 13.14
C LEU A 198 1.38 14.06 12.84
N TYR A 199 2.26 14.31 11.87
CA TYR A 199 3.27 13.39 11.36
C TYR A 199 4.67 13.84 11.77
N LYS A 200 5.42 12.95 12.42
CA LYS A 200 6.79 13.24 12.94
C LYS A 200 7.90 12.99 11.91
N GLY A 201 7.60 12.26 10.84
CA GLY A 201 8.59 11.96 9.81
C GLY A 201 8.93 13.18 8.97
N LYS A 202 10.15 13.21 8.44
CA LYS A 202 10.53 14.20 7.42
C LYS A 202 10.05 13.69 6.08
N ILE A 203 9.13 14.42 5.48
CA ILE A 203 8.68 14.17 4.11
C ILE A 203 9.52 15.09 3.21
N GLY A 204 10.23 14.52 2.25
CA GLY A 204 10.89 15.27 1.18
C GLY A 204 10.00 15.37 -0.06
N LEU A 205 10.25 16.37 -0.89
CA LEU A 205 9.54 16.56 -2.16
C LEU A 205 9.64 15.30 -3.06
N LYS A 206 10.85 14.75 -3.19
CA LYS A 206 11.10 13.50 -3.96
C LYS A 206 10.42 12.27 -3.37
N ASP A 207 10.13 12.26 -2.07
CA ASP A 207 9.39 11.16 -1.46
C ASP A 207 7.92 11.19 -1.90
N MET A 208 7.34 12.38 -2.13
CA MET A 208 5.98 12.52 -2.63
C MET A 208 5.86 12.15 -4.11
N GLU A 209 6.84 12.53 -4.93
CA GLU A 209 6.96 12.09 -6.32
C GLU A 209 6.99 10.55 -6.38
N PHE A 210 7.93 9.94 -5.64
CA PHE A 210 8.05 8.48 -5.56
C PHE A 210 6.78 7.81 -5.00
N PHE A 211 6.13 8.42 -4.00
CA PHE A 211 4.88 7.91 -3.44
C PHE A 211 3.78 7.81 -4.50
N ILE A 212 3.55 8.88 -5.28
CA ILE A 212 2.53 8.89 -6.35
C ILE A 212 2.89 7.87 -7.44
N GLU A 213 4.14 7.84 -7.91
CA GLU A 213 4.60 6.88 -8.93
C GLU A 213 4.50 5.41 -8.48
N SER A 214 4.59 5.16 -7.18
CA SER A 214 4.53 3.81 -6.64
C SER A 214 3.14 3.18 -6.75
N ILE A 215 2.08 4.00 -6.88
CA ILE A 215 0.69 3.56 -6.83
C ILE A 215 0.38 2.63 -8.02
N PRO A 216 -0.15 1.41 -7.78
CA PRO A 216 -0.49 0.49 -8.84
C PRO A 216 -1.57 1.04 -9.79
N ASN A 217 -1.48 0.72 -11.08
CA ASN A 217 -2.51 1.13 -12.05
C ASN A 217 -3.83 0.37 -11.84
N ASN A 218 -3.74 -0.90 -11.44
CA ASN A 218 -4.85 -1.83 -11.25
C ASN A 218 -5.47 -1.82 -9.85
N ILE A 219 -5.06 -0.91 -8.95
CA ILE A 219 -5.74 -0.79 -7.66
C ILE A 219 -7.08 -0.08 -7.83
N GLU A 220 -8.16 -0.76 -7.44
CA GLU A 220 -9.50 -0.18 -7.39
C GLU A 220 -9.67 0.71 -6.15
N TYR A 221 -10.44 1.79 -6.26
CA TYR A 221 -10.77 2.72 -5.17
C TYR A 221 -12.24 2.57 -4.76
N ILE A 222 -12.54 2.90 -3.51
CA ILE A 222 -13.86 2.69 -2.89
C ILE A 222 -14.69 3.96 -2.76
#